data_AF-A0A942EHI7-F1
#
_entry.id   AF-A0A942EHI7-F1
#
_cell.length_a   1.000
_cell.length_b   1.000
_cell.length_c   1.000
_cell.angle_alpha   90.00
_cell.angle_beta   90.00
_cell.angle_gamma   90.00
#
_symmetry.space_group_name_H-M   'P 1'
#
loop_
_entity.id
_entity.type
_entity.pdbx_description
1 polymer ?
#
loop_
_entity_poly.entity_id
_entity_poly.type
_entity_poly.pdbx_seq_one_letter_code
_entity_poly.pdbx_strand_id
1 'polypeptide(L)'
;MNRRKWVIFVGLALISMVAATGCPPRNEVPPPPNGAREEIDISALVEQWVESAHSNILLLPAQRDNCVACHDGGAFAGKLNEVAAIERDFFVSIDCRACHSGQGTELLAAGTIDLPTAEGVGGGSGAQCMACHNSRRTPDINNPERPAPHYSSQADVFTASGGLRAEGFDYGSTTAHSELTNSCVDCHMVRGEGGFREHTFRIADVQAACGQCHQNITTINLPARSDYDGDGAQEGFQDEVTGLLSVLMEAIGTATDGGSFASEGGRIQFTDAAGAPIAEVPNEVYQAAFNHLLVSQDGSLGVHNPIYTVQLLQQAYRVLTGNDVPNATMI
;
A
#
# COMPACT_ATOMS: atom_id res chain seq x y z
N MET A 1 39.16 -27.37 -31.53
CA MET A 1 38.76 -27.76 -30.16
C MET A 1 39.66 -27.01 -29.17
N ASN A 2 39.29 -26.22 -28.17
CA ASN A 2 38.00 -25.89 -27.58
C ASN A 2 38.10 -24.59 -26.71
N ARG A 3 38.73 -23.50 -27.18
CA ARG A 3 38.83 -22.25 -26.37
C ARG A 3 37.56 -21.40 -26.33
N ARG A 4 36.62 -21.61 -27.26
CA ARG A 4 35.37 -20.81 -27.38
C ARG A 4 34.24 -21.26 -26.44
N LYS A 5 34.37 -22.41 -25.77
CA LYS A 5 33.34 -22.96 -24.87
C LYS A 5 33.49 -22.52 -23.41
N TRP A 6 34.68 -22.07 -23.00
CA TRP A 6 34.93 -21.64 -21.62
C TRP A 6 34.45 -20.22 -21.31
N VAL A 7 34.43 -19.32 -22.30
CA VAL A 7 33.98 -17.93 -22.09
C VAL A 7 32.44 -17.86 -21.91
N ILE A 8 31.69 -18.78 -22.53
CA ILE A 8 30.22 -18.82 -22.42
C ILE A 8 29.79 -19.40 -21.05
N PHE A 9 30.53 -20.33 -20.48
CA PHE A 9 30.21 -20.92 -19.17
C PHE A 9 30.52 -19.98 -17.99
N VAL A 10 31.55 -19.13 -18.10
CA VAL A 10 31.88 -18.14 -17.06
C VAL A 10 30.95 -16.92 -17.14
N GLY A 11 30.47 -16.54 -18.32
CA GLY A 11 29.47 -15.47 -18.48
C GLY A 11 28.08 -15.83 -17.95
N LEU A 12 27.66 -17.09 -18.07
CA LEU A 12 26.36 -17.56 -17.55
C LEU A 12 26.35 -17.78 -16.03
N ALA A 13 27.50 -18.11 -15.42
CA ALA A 13 27.62 -18.25 -13.97
C ALA A 13 27.67 -16.90 -13.22
N LEU A 14 28.07 -15.82 -13.90
CA LEU A 14 28.10 -14.47 -13.33
C LEU A 14 26.77 -13.72 -13.48
N ILE A 15 25.93 -14.10 -14.45
CA ILE A 15 24.58 -13.50 -14.63
C ILE A 15 23.54 -14.14 -13.69
N SER A 16 23.78 -15.36 -13.20
CA SER A 16 22.88 -16.01 -12.22
C SER A 16 23.12 -15.61 -10.77
N MET A 17 24.05 -14.67 -10.50
CA MET A 17 24.48 -14.35 -9.13
C MET A 17 24.03 -12.97 -8.62
N VAL A 18 23.20 -12.25 -9.39
CA VAL A 18 22.62 -10.95 -8.99
C VAL A 18 21.10 -11.01 -8.76
N ALA A 19 20.46 -12.18 -8.96
CA ALA A 19 19.00 -12.33 -8.87
C ALA A 19 18.49 -13.02 -7.59
N ALA A 20 19.30 -13.12 -6.53
CA ALA A 20 18.90 -13.87 -5.33
C ALA A 20 19.46 -13.33 -4.01
N THR A 21 19.64 -12.01 -3.87
CA THR A 21 19.73 -11.44 -2.51
C THR A 21 18.33 -11.26 -1.97
N GLY A 22 17.63 -12.38 -1.72
CA GLY A 22 16.50 -12.36 -0.79
C GLY A 22 17.00 -11.78 0.53
N CYS A 23 16.26 -10.82 1.10
CA CYS A 23 16.62 -10.27 2.41
C CYS A 23 16.79 -11.47 3.38
N PRO A 24 17.88 -11.53 4.17
CA PRO A 24 18.05 -12.58 5.16
C PRO A 24 16.84 -12.59 6.10
N PRO A 25 16.41 -13.73 6.67
CA PRO A 25 15.31 -13.71 7.64
C PRO A 25 15.66 -12.72 8.76
N ARG A 26 14.67 -11.94 9.23
CA ARG A 26 14.86 -11.13 10.44
C ARG A 26 15.43 -12.05 11.51
N ASN A 27 16.55 -11.65 12.11
CA ASN A 27 16.95 -12.25 13.38
C ASN A 27 15.86 -11.88 14.37
N GLU A 28 14.83 -12.74 14.47
CA GLU A 28 13.94 -12.70 15.61
C GLU A 28 14.83 -12.82 16.83
N VAL A 29 14.83 -11.79 17.67
CA VAL A 29 15.42 -11.90 19.01
C VAL A 29 14.76 -13.13 19.63
N PRO A 30 15.52 -14.20 19.96
CA PRO A 30 14.94 -15.40 20.51
C PRO A 30 14.14 -15.02 21.76
N PRO A 31 12.95 -15.61 21.98
CA PRO A 31 12.22 -15.37 23.22
C PRO A 31 13.15 -15.67 24.42
N PRO A 32 13.06 -14.90 25.51
CA PRO A 32 14.00 -14.98 26.62
C PRO A 32 14.09 -16.43 27.16
N PRO A 33 15.29 -16.90 27.57
CA PRO A 33 15.61 -18.34 27.60
C PRO A 33 14.87 -19.21 28.62
N ASN A 34 13.92 -18.68 29.39
CA ASN A 34 13.39 -19.36 30.59
C ASN A 34 11.86 -19.47 30.66
N GLY A 35 11.12 -19.24 29.57
CA GLY A 35 9.65 -19.28 29.62
C GLY A 35 9.03 -18.25 30.56
N ALA A 36 9.84 -17.32 31.09
CA ALA A 36 9.37 -16.07 31.64
C ALA A 36 8.73 -15.33 30.46
N ARG A 37 7.39 -15.24 30.47
CA ARG A 37 6.73 -14.21 29.67
C ARG A 37 7.34 -12.90 30.14
N GLU A 38 8.07 -12.23 29.26
CA GLU A 38 8.41 -10.83 29.44
C GLU A 38 7.10 -10.14 29.82
N GLU A 39 7.06 -9.53 31.00
CA GLU A 39 5.83 -8.90 31.48
C GLU A 39 5.58 -7.71 30.56
N ILE A 40 4.65 -7.89 29.62
CA ILE A 40 4.31 -6.86 28.65
C ILE A 40 3.63 -5.75 29.43
N ASP A 41 4.16 -4.53 29.33
CA ASP A 41 3.50 -3.35 29.89
C ASP A 41 2.23 -3.05 29.08
N ILE A 42 1.10 -3.55 29.59
CA ILE A 42 -0.21 -3.36 28.97
C ILE A 42 -0.58 -1.86 28.95
N SER A 43 -0.15 -1.07 29.93
CA SER A 43 -0.46 0.36 29.96
C SER A 43 0.24 1.07 28.79
N ALA A 44 1.52 0.78 28.58
CA ALA A 44 2.27 1.34 27.45
C ALA A 44 1.69 0.91 26.09
N LEU A 45 1.22 -0.33 25.95
CA LEU A 45 0.51 -0.78 24.75
C LEU A 45 -0.78 0.00 24.50
N VAL A 46 -1.59 0.21 25.54
CA VAL A 46 -2.84 0.96 25.45
C VAL A 46 -2.55 2.42 25.09
N GLU A 47 -1.52 3.04 25.67
CA GLU A 47 -1.10 4.40 25.34
C GLU A 47 -0.72 4.53 23.85
N GLN A 48 0.11 3.62 23.33
CA GLN A 48 0.46 3.60 21.91
C GLN A 48 -0.76 3.43 20.98
N TRP A 49 -1.69 2.53 21.36
CA TRP A 49 -2.92 2.35 20.59
C TRP A 49 -3.80 3.60 20.63
N VAL A 50 -3.94 4.26 21.78
CA VAL A 50 -4.71 5.50 21.94
C VAL A 50 -4.17 6.60 21.02
N GLU A 51 -2.86 6.71 20.84
CA GLU A 51 -2.22 7.66 19.93
C GLU A 51 -2.42 7.35 18.44
N SER A 52 -2.82 6.12 18.11
CA SER A 52 -3.05 5.69 16.74
C SER A 52 -4.40 6.16 16.20
N ALA A 53 -4.55 6.16 14.87
CA ALA A 53 -5.85 6.44 14.25
C ALA A 53 -6.90 5.35 14.55
N HIS A 54 -6.49 4.13 14.89
CA HIS A 54 -7.38 3.00 15.18
C HIS A 54 -8.19 3.19 16.46
N SER A 55 -7.77 4.07 17.37
CA SER A 55 -8.53 4.40 18.58
C SER A 55 -9.77 5.25 18.29
N ASN A 56 -9.83 5.90 17.12
CA ASN A 56 -10.92 6.79 16.74
C ASN A 56 -12.07 6.01 16.09
N ILE A 57 -13.30 6.31 16.52
CA ILE A 57 -14.51 5.74 15.93
C ILE A 57 -14.90 6.55 14.69
N LEU A 58 -14.84 5.92 13.52
CA LEU A 58 -15.39 6.50 12.29
C LEU A 58 -16.88 6.14 12.19
N LEU A 59 -17.73 6.96 12.80
CA LEU A 59 -19.16 6.66 12.93
C LEU A 59 -19.90 6.52 11.59
N LEU A 60 -19.62 7.39 10.62
CA LEU A 60 -20.32 7.37 9.33
C LEU A 60 -20.20 6.03 8.58
N PRO A 61 -19.01 5.43 8.42
CA PRO A 61 -18.90 4.09 7.84
C PRO A 61 -19.33 2.98 8.80
N ALA A 62 -19.14 3.11 10.12
CA ALA A 62 -19.57 2.09 11.08
C ALA A 62 -21.09 1.84 11.06
N GLN A 63 -21.88 2.86 10.68
CA GLN A 63 -23.35 2.78 10.56
C GLN A 63 -23.85 2.20 9.22
N ARG A 64 -22.96 1.64 8.38
CA ARG A 64 -23.34 1.12 7.06
C ARG A 64 -22.98 -0.35 6.93
N ASP A 65 -23.90 -1.12 6.37
CA ASP A 65 -23.64 -2.52 6.01
C ASP A 65 -22.43 -2.61 5.08
N ASN A 66 -21.70 -3.71 5.22
CA ASN A 66 -20.41 -4.01 4.61
C ASN A 66 -19.25 -3.08 5.03
N CYS A 67 -19.51 -1.83 5.39
CA CYS A 67 -18.50 -0.91 5.92
C CYS A 67 -18.18 -1.22 7.38
N VAL A 68 -19.20 -1.58 8.17
CA VAL A 68 -19.06 -1.92 9.59
C VAL A 68 -18.06 -3.04 9.85
N ALA A 69 -17.91 -3.96 8.88
CA ALA A 69 -16.95 -5.06 8.95
C ALA A 69 -15.52 -4.61 9.18
N CYS A 70 -15.12 -3.40 8.76
CA CYS A 70 -13.77 -2.87 8.92
C CYS A 70 -13.72 -1.58 9.77
N HIS A 71 -14.88 -1.04 10.15
CA HIS A 71 -15.00 0.23 10.87
C HIS A 71 -15.57 0.07 12.30
N ASP A 72 -15.71 -1.16 12.76
CA ASP A 72 -16.02 -1.49 14.14
C ASP A 72 -15.27 -2.77 14.55
N GLY A 73 -14.45 -2.68 15.62
CA GLY A 73 -13.58 -3.77 16.03
C GLY A 73 -14.31 -5.02 16.53
N GLY A 74 -15.49 -4.85 17.12
CA GLY A 74 -16.32 -5.97 17.55
C GLY A 74 -16.99 -6.68 16.38
N ALA A 75 -17.47 -5.90 15.39
CA ALA A 75 -18.04 -6.43 14.16
C ALA A 75 -16.98 -7.20 13.35
N PHE A 76 -15.79 -6.63 13.17
CA PHE A 76 -14.67 -7.32 12.54
C PHE A 76 -14.34 -8.64 13.24
N ALA A 77 -14.13 -8.62 14.56
CA ALA A 77 -13.79 -9.83 15.32
C ALA A 77 -14.88 -10.91 15.20
N GLY A 78 -16.15 -10.51 15.12
CA GLY A 78 -17.30 -11.39 14.96
C GLY A 78 -17.66 -11.76 13.52
N LYS A 79 -16.90 -11.32 12.50
CA LYS A 79 -17.23 -11.49 11.08
C LYS A 79 -18.60 -10.92 10.69
N LEU A 80 -19.02 -9.83 11.34
CA LEU A 80 -20.31 -9.19 11.10
C LEU A 80 -20.16 -8.13 10.01
N ASN A 81 -21.01 -8.23 8.97
CA ASN A 81 -21.07 -7.27 7.89
C ASN A 81 -22.38 -6.45 7.88
N GLU A 82 -23.39 -6.84 8.66
CA GLU A 82 -24.65 -6.11 8.80
C GLU A 82 -24.71 -5.40 10.14
N VAL A 83 -25.11 -4.13 10.14
CA VAL A 83 -25.23 -3.32 11.36
C VAL A 83 -26.26 -3.94 12.31
N ALA A 84 -27.34 -4.50 11.76
CA ALA A 84 -28.41 -5.13 12.52
C ALA A 84 -27.96 -6.40 13.28
N ALA A 85 -26.83 -7.01 12.91
CA ALA A 85 -26.29 -8.19 13.57
C ALA A 85 -25.49 -7.85 14.85
N ILE A 86 -25.26 -6.56 15.12
CA ILE A 86 -24.49 -6.12 16.28
C ILE A 86 -25.41 -6.06 17.51
N GLU A 87 -25.17 -6.93 18.49
CA GLU A 87 -25.94 -7.01 19.74
C GLU A 87 -25.50 -5.95 20.79
N ARG A 88 -25.42 -4.67 20.38
CA ARG A 88 -25.22 -3.52 21.28
C ARG A 88 -25.65 -2.21 20.62
N ASP A 89 -25.92 -1.18 21.42
CA ASP A 89 -26.49 0.10 20.97
C ASP A 89 -25.44 1.19 20.63
N PHE A 90 -24.17 0.82 20.53
CA PHE A 90 -23.06 1.75 20.26
C PHE A 90 -22.04 1.13 19.32
N PHE A 91 -21.23 1.94 18.64
CA PHE A 91 -20.08 1.48 17.84
C PHE A 91 -18.79 1.58 18.67
N VAL A 92 -17.81 0.73 18.35
CA VAL A 92 -16.48 0.76 18.96
C VAL A 92 -15.44 1.04 17.89
N SER A 93 -14.28 1.51 18.31
CA SER A 93 -13.15 1.72 17.42
C SER A 93 -12.52 0.38 17.04
N ILE A 94 -11.42 0.42 16.27
CA ILE A 94 -10.61 -0.77 15.99
C ILE A 94 -9.77 -1.05 17.24
N ASP A 95 -10.43 -1.65 18.22
CA ASP A 95 -9.84 -1.98 19.52
C ASP A 95 -9.06 -3.30 19.50
N CYS A 96 -8.49 -3.68 20.64
CA CYS A 96 -7.64 -4.85 20.79
C CYS A 96 -8.30 -6.15 20.27
N ARG A 97 -9.64 -6.26 20.37
CA ARG A 97 -10.38 -7.46 19.95
C ARG A 97 -10.35 -7.64 18.44
N ALA A 98 -10.27 -6.55 17.67
CA ALA A 98 -10.23 -6.61 16.22
C ALA A 98 -9.05 -7.47 15.73
N CYS A 99 -7.89 -7.37 16.39
CA CYS A 99 -6.69 -8.13 16.02
C CYS A 99 -6.47 -9.37 16.89
N HIS A 100 -6.83 -9.32 18.18
CA HIS A 100 -6.49 -10.36 19.15
C HIS A 100 -7.66 -11.28 19.54
N SER A 101 -8.77 -11.23 18.81
CA SER A 101 -9.91 -12.14 18.99
C SER A 101 -10.54 -12.54 17.64
N GLY A 102 -11.26 -13.66 17.62
CA GLY A 102 -12.12 -14.07 16.50
C GLY A 102 -11.42 -14.04 15.15
N GLN A 103 -12.01 -13.36 14.17
CA GLN A 103 -11.44 -13.20 12.82
C GLN A 103 -9.99 -12.70 12.86
N GLY A 104 -9.65 -11.82 13.81
CA GLY A 104 -8.31 -11.28 13.94
C GLY A 104 -7.25 -12.35 14.18
N THR A 105 -7.50 -13.19 15.18
CA THR A 105 -6.61 -14.31 15.52
C THR A 105 -6.54 -15.37 14.43
N GLU A 106 -7.62 -15.57 13.68
CA GLU A 106 -7.64 -16.49 12.56
C GLU A 106 -6.74 -16.02 11.42
N LEU A 107 -6.77 -14.74 11.07
CA LEU A 107 -5.92 -14.14 10.04
C LEU A 107 -4.45 -14.15 10.46
N LEU A 108 -4.16 -13.81 11.71
CA LEU A 108 -2.81 -13.91 12.28
C LEU A 108 -2.25 -15.34 12.20
N ALA A 109 -3.08 -16.35 12.46
CA ALA A 109 -2.69 -17.75 12.39
C ALA A 109 -2.56 -18.28 10.95
N ALA A 110 -3.44 -17.83 10.04
CA ALA A 110 -3.42 -18.23 8.64
C ALA A 110 -2.20 -17.65 7.91
N GLY A 111 -1.84 -16.40 8.19
CA GLY A 111 -0.71 -15.72 7.55
C GLY A 111 -0.95 -15.36 6.07
N THR A 112 -2.15 -15.60 5.56
CA THR A 112 -2.56 -15.39 4.18
C THR A 112 -3.97 -14.80 4.10
N ILE A 113 -4.29 -14.09 3.02
CA ILE A 113 -5.61 -13.52 2.79
C ILE A 113 -5.94 -13.44 1.29
N ASP A 114 -7.22 -13.50 0.94
CA ASP A 114 -7.71 -13.14 -0.39
C ASP A 114 -8.06 -11.65 -0.44
N LEU A 115 -7.50 -10.95 -1.42
CA LEU A 115 -7.85 -9.59 -1.78
C LEU A 115 -8.81 -9.60 -2.97
N PRO A 116 -9.64 -8.57 -3.15
CA PRO A 116 -10.43 -8.41 -4.37
C PRO A 116 -9.60 -8.39 -5.66
N THR A 117 -8.32 -8.04 -5.56
CA THR A 117 -7.39 -7.90 -6.70
C THR A 117 -6.37 -9.04 -6.80
N ALA A 118 -6.27 -9.90 -5.79
CA ALA A 118 -5.30 -11.01 -5.76
C ALA A 118 -5.72 -12.10 -4.77
N GLU A 119 -5.60 -13.37 -5.15
CA GLU A 119 -5.92 -14.52 -4.30
C GLU A 119 -4.67 -15.07 -3.60
N GLY A 120 -4.84 -15.63 -2.40
CA GLY A 120 -3.79 -16.33 -1.67
C GLY A 120 -2.58 -15.47 -1.30
N VAL A 121 -2.79 -14.17 -1.05
CA VAL A 121 -1.73 -13.23 -0.70
C VAL A 121 -1.11 -13.64 0.64
N GLY A 122 0.18 -13.99 0.61
CA GLY A 122 0.97 -14.23 1.82
C GLY A 122 1.42 -12.91 2.45
N GLY A 123 1.21 -12.76 3.76
CA GLY A 123 1.62 -11.56 4.49
C GLY A 123 2.12 -11.83 5.91
N GLY A 124 2.19 -13.10 6.32
CA GLY A 124 2.43 -13.47 7.71
C GLY A 124 1.42 -12.78 8.63
N SER A 125 1.87 -12.26 9.78
CA SER A 125 0.97 -11.51 10.66
C SER A 125 0.35 -10.26 10.03
N GLY A 126 0.92 -9.73 8.94
CA GLY A 126 0.34 -8.59 8.22
C GLY A 126 -0.88 -8.93 7.36
N ALA A 127 -1.23 -10.21 7.16
CA ALA A 127 -2.51 -10.59 6.56
C ALA A 127 -3.70 -10.01 7.33
N GLN A 128 -3.56 -9.84 8.65
CA GLN A 128 -4.52 -9.12 9.50
C GLN A 128 -4.74 -7.68 9.04
N CYS A 129 -3.68 -6.96 8.66
CA CYS A 129 -3.76 -5.57 8.23
C CYS A 129 -4.47 -5.45 6.88
N MET A 130 -4.13 -6.35 5.96
CA MET A 130 -4.66 -6.39 4.59
C MET A 130 -6.18 -6.65 4.54
N ALA A 131 -6.77 -7.23 5.59
CA ALA A 131 -8.23 -7.46 5.66
C ALA A 131 -9.05 -6.17 5.59
N CYS A 132 -8.53 -5.07 6.15
CA CYS A 132 -9.16 -3.75 6.10
C CYS A 132 -8.46 -2.81 5.11
N HIS A 133 -7.14 -2.96 4.93
CA HIS A 133 -6.31 -2.10 4.09
C HIS A 133 -6.22 -2.59 2.64
N ASN A 134 -7.38 -2.78 2.00
CA ASN A 134 -7.50 -3.06 0.58
C ASN A 134 -8.61 -2.25 -0.11
N SER A 135 -8.61 -2.27 -1.44
CA SER A 135 -9.51 -1.50 -2.31
C SER A 135 -10.97 -1.94 -2.26
N ARG A 136 -11.29 -3.05 -1.57
CA ARG A 136 -12.61 -3.67 -1.38
C ARG A 136 -13.30 -4.16 -2.66
N ARG A 137 -12.75 -3.86 -3.83
CA ARG A 137 -13.25 -4.23 -5.15
C ARG A 137 -12.10 -4.28 -6.15
N THR A 138 -12.22 -5.14 -7.14
CA THR A 138 -11.39 -5.07 -8.33
C THR A 138 -11.75 -3.80 -9.12
N PRO A 139 -10.78 -2.98 -9.53
CA PRO A 139 -11.06 -1.83 -10.38
C PRO A 139 -11.52 -2.30 -11.77
N ASP A 140 -12.52 -1.60 -12.33
CA ASP A 140 -13.08 -1.90 -13.65
C ASP A 140 -13.29 -0.60 -14.44
N ILE A 141 -12.58 -0.48 -15.56
CA ILE A 141 -12.64 0.70 -16.44
C ILE A 141 -14.03 0.88 -17.07
N ASN A 142 -14.80 -0.21 -17.22
CA ASN A 142 -16.11 -0.21 -17.85
C ASN A 142 -17.25 0.02 -16.87
N ASN A 143 -16.94 0.21 -15.57
CA ASN A 143 -17.97 0.43 -14.57
C ASN A 143 -18.62 1.81 -14.77
N PRO A 144 -19.93 1.89 -15.10
CA PRO A 144 -20.60 3.16 -15.36
C PRO A 144 -20.69 4.05 -14.11
N GLU A 145 -20.59 3.47 -12.91
CA GLU A 145 -20.58 4.22 -11.66
C GLU A 145 -19.25 4.94 -11.41
N ARG A 146 -18.18 4.59 -12.14
CA ARG A 146 -16.84 5.18 -12.02
C ARG A 146 -16.40 5.36 -10.55
N PRO A 147 -16.39 4.26 -9.78
CA PRO A 147 -16.03 4.31 -8.38
C PRO A 147 -14.62 4.88 -8.17
N ALA A 148 -14.45 5.63 -7.09
CA ALA A 148 -13.11 5.97 -6.61
C ALA A 148 -12.44 4.74 -5.97
N PRO A 149 -11.09 4.64 -5.96
CA PRO A 149 -10.42 3.67 -5.11
C PRO A 149 -10.83 3.90 -3.65
N HIS A 150 -10.82 2.82 -2.86
CA HIS A 150 -11.04 2.97 -1.42
C HIS A 150 -9.81 3.63 -0.78
N TYR A 151 -10.03 4.55 0.16
CA TYR A 151 -8.94 5.27 0.85
C TYR A 151 -7.91 4.36 1.51
N SER A 152 -8.31 3.14 1.87
CA SER A 152 -7.47 2.16 2.53
C SER A 152 -6.99 1.10 1.52
N SER A 153 -6.16 1.47 0.53
CA SER A 153 -5.79 0.61 -0.61
C SER A 153 -4.36 0.05 -0.56
N GLN A 154 -3.74 0.06 0.63
CA GLN A 154 -2.31 -0.22 0.79
C GLN A 154 -1.92 -1.62 0.32
N ALA A 155 -2.75 -2.64 0.56
CA ALA A 155 -2.47 -4.01 0.12
C ALA A 155 -2.41 -4.14 -1.41
N ASP A 156 -3.24 -3.39 -2.14
CA ASP A 156 -3.26 -3.43 -3.61
C ASP A 156 -2.00 -2.84 -4.24
N VAL A 157 -1.44 -1.79 -3.62
CA VAL A 157 -0.15 -1.22 -4.02
C VAL A 157 0.99 -2.14 -3.61
N PHE A 158 1.01 -2.59 -2.35
CA PHE A 158 2.02 -3.51 -1.81
C PHE A 158 2.17 -4.78 -2.68
N THR A 159 1.05 -5.40 -3.07
CA THR A 159 1.04 -6.62 -3.89
C THR A 159 1.14 -6.37 -5.40
N ALA A 160 1.23 -5.10 -5.85
CA ALA A 160 1.22 -4.72 -7.26
C ALA A 160 0.00 -5.25 -8.04
N SER A 161 -1.14 -5.43 -7.38
CA SER A 161 -2.38 -5.98 -7.96
C SER A 161 -3.44 -4.93 -8.27
N GLY A 162 -3.32 -3.73 -7.70
CA GLY A 162 -4.32 -2.66 -7.81
C GLY A 162 -4.35 -1.93 -9.16
N GLY A 163 -5.02 -0.78 -9.14
CA GLY A 163 -5.00 0.20 -10.23
C GLY A 163 -5.82 -0.16 -11.47
N LEU A 164 -6.15 0.85 -12.26
CA LEU A 164 -6.62 0.68 -13.62
C LEU A 164 -5.39 0.59 -14.53
N ARG A 165 -5.05 -0.63 -14.93
CA ARG A 165 -3.78 -0.98 -15.60
C ARG A 165 -3.83 -0.68 -17.09
N ALA A 166 -2.70 -0.29 -17.67
CA ALA A 166 -2.57 -0.11 -19.12
C ALA A 166 -2.60 -1.46 -19.85
N GLU A 167 -3.31 -1.52 -20.97
CA GLU A 167 -3.39 -2.73 -21.79
C GLU A 167 -2.02 -3.11 -22.37
N GLY A 168 -1.65 -4.38 -22.26
CA GLY A 168 -0.41 -4.91 -22.83
C GLY A 168 0.88 -4.51 -22.10
N PHE A 169 0.80 -3.79 -20.98
CA PHE A 169 1.96 -3.48 -20.14
C PHE A 169 2.08 -4.51 -19.01
N ASP A 170 3.27 -5.09 -18.86
CA ASP A 170 3.60 -6.00 -17.77
C ASP A 170 4.25 -5.22 -16.63
N TYR A 171 3.54 -5.12 -15.51
CA TYR A 171 4.03 -4.33 -14.37
C TYR A 171 4.96 -5.18 -13.50
N GLY A 172 6.12 -4.60 -13.20
CA GLY A 172 7.04 -5.12 -12.21
C GLY A 172 6.54 -4.90 -10.78
N SER A 173 7.22 -5.58 -9.86
CA SER A 173 6.96 -5.49 -8.42
C SER A 173 8.28 -5.49 -7.67
N THR A 174 8.37 -4.66 -6.62
CA THR A 174 9.53 -4.64 -5.71
C THR A 174 9.44 -5.81 -4.73
N THR A 175 9.91 -6.99 -5.14
CA THR A 175 9.86 -8.22 -4.33
C THR A 175 10.50 -8.09 -2.96
N ALA A 176 11.55 -7.28 -2.83
CA ALA A 176 12.22 -7.04 -1.55
C ALA A 176 11.30 -6.47 -0.46
N HIS A 177 10.25 -5.74 -0.84
CA HIS A 177 9.24 -5.25 0.10
C HIS A 177 8.03 -6.19 0.16
N SER A 178 7.54 -6.65 -1.00
CA SER A 178 6.31 -7.47 -1.06
C SER A 178 6.46 -8.88 -0.49
N GLU A 179 7.68 -9.39 -0.35
CA GLU A 179 7.98 -10.72 0.22
C GLU A 179 8.50 -10.68 1.67
N LEU A 180 8.39 -9.54 2.36
CA LEU A 180 8.70 -9.47 3.79
C LEU A 180 7.82 -10.44 4.59
N THR A 181 8.44 -11.22 5.49
CA THR A 181 7.79 -12.32 6.19
C THR A 181 6.50 -11.93 6.90
N ASN A 182 6.47 -10.77 7.57
CA ASN A 182 5.28 -10.26 8.25
C ASN A 182 4.72 -8.99 7.60
N SER A 183 5.13 -8.69 6.37
CA SER A 183 4.67 -7.57 5.54
C SER A 183 4.52 -6.26 6.34
N CYS A 184 3.29 -5.76 6.52
CA CYS A 184 2.97 -4.50 7.18
C CYS A 184 3.56 -4.41 8.60
N VAL A 185 3.52 -5.52 9.35
CA VAL A 185 3.99 -5.60 10.75
C VAL A 185 5.50 -5.41 10.83
N ASP A 186 6.24 -5.74 9.77
CA ASP A 186 7.69 -5.60 9.80
C ASP A 186 8.15 -4.12 9.82
N CYS A 187 7.39 -3.21 9.20
CA CYS A 187 7.70 -1.79 9.17
C CYS A 187 6.90 -0.97 10.18
N HIS A 188 5.60 -1.26 10.34
CA HIS A 188 4.67 -0.44 11.13
C HIS A 188 4.58 -0.85 12.61
N MET A 189 5.11 -2.01 12.97
CA MET A 189 5.09 -2.54 14.33
C MET A 189 6.48 -3.09 14.70
N VAL A 190 7.49 -2.25 14.49
CA VAL A 190 8.87 -2.52 14.91
C VAL A 190 8.91 -2.74 16.42
N ARG A 191 9.89 -3.51 16.90
CA ARG A 191 10.10 -3.65 18.34
C ARG A 191 10.71 -2.35 18.86
N GLY A 192 9.97 -1.68 19.74
CA GLY A 192 10.45 -0.48 20.44
C GLY A 192 11.32 -0.85 21.65
N GLU A 193 11.77 0.18 22.36
CA GLU A 193 12.64 0.05 23.55
C GLU A 193 12.02 -0.78 24.68
N GLY A 194 10.68 -0.83 24.74
CA GLY A 194 9.92 -1.61 25.73
C GLY A 194 9.94 -3.13 25.52
N GLY A 195 10.66 -3.63 24.51
CA GLY A 195 10.81 -5.08 24.25
C GLY A 195 9.63 -5.71 23.48
N PHE A 196 8.53 -5.00 23.30
CA PHE A 196 7.37 -5.44 22.50
C PHE A 196 7.23 -4.68 21.18
N ARG A 197 6.41 -5.21 20.27
CA ARG A 197 6.09 -4.55 18.98
C ARG A 197 5.19 -3.35 19.21
N GLU A 198 5.52 -2.22 18.62
CA GLU A 198 4.75 -0.97 18.81
C GLU A 198 3.35 -1.06 18.22
N HIS A 199 2.38 -0.43 18.90
CA HIS A 199 0.97 -0.36 18.51
C HIS A 199 0.53 1.08 18.14
N THR A 200 1.48 1.96 17.85
CA THR A 200 1.21 3.26 17.22
C THR A 200 0.88 3.08 15.72
N PHE A 201 1.30 1.94 15.14
CA PHE A 201 1.22 1.57 13.71
C PHE A 201 1.95 2.53 12.77
N ARG A 202 2.82 3.39 13.32
CA ARG A 202 3.65 4.34 12.58
C ARG A 202 5.07 3.78 12.46
N ILE A 203 5.79 4.21 11.44
CA ILE A 203 7.23 3.97 11.36
C ILE A 203 7.91 4.99 12.30
N ALA A 204 8.03 4.64 13.58
CA ALA A 204 8.64 5.53 14.59
C ALA A 204 10.17 5.53 14.50
N ASP A 205 10.77 4.37 14.19
CA ASP A 205 12.20 4.21 13.96
C ASP A 205 12.45 3.62 12.57
N VAL A 206 12.93 4.48 11.67
CA VAL A 206 13.24 4.13 10.28
C VAL A 206 14.37 3.10 10.20
N GLN A 207 15.38 3.20 11.07
CA GLN A 207 16.50 2.27 11.07
C GLN A 207 16.05 0.90 11.63
N ALA A 208 15.16 0.86 12.62
CA ALA A 208 14.59 -0.42 13.07
C ALA A 208 13.71 -1.08 12.01
N ALA A 209 12.93 -0.29 11.25
CA ALA A 209 12.05 -0.80 10.19
C ALA A 209 12.83 -1.31 8.98
N CYS A 210 13.75 -0.49 8.48
CA CYS A 210 14.36 -0.67 7.16
C CYS A 210 15.83 -1.13 7.25
N GLY A 211 16.46 -0.97 8.42
CA GLY A 211 17.89 -1.16 8.68
C GLY A 211 18.43 -2.56 8.52
N GLN A 212 17.59 -3.52 8.11
CA GLN A 212 18.08 -4.82 7.69
C GLN A 212 18.68 -4.75 6.28
N CYS A 213 18.04 -4.01 5.37
CA CYS A 213 18.42 -3.95 3.97
C CYS A 213 18.88 -2.52 3.57
N HIS A 214 18.46 -1.47 4.28
CA HIS A 214 18.89 -0.08 4.09
C HIS A 214 19.69 0.45 5.30
N GLN A 215 21.01 0.51 5.19
CA GLN A 215 21.89 0.84 6.33
C GLN A 215 22.11 2.34 6.51
N ASN A 216 22.21 2.78 7.77
CA ASN A 216 22.55 4.16 8.15
C ASN A 216 21.58 5.22 7.60
N ILE A 217 20.29 4.91 7.63
CA ILE A 217 19.25 5.80 7.11
C ILE A 217 18.49 6.46 8.26
N THR A 218 18.08 7.70 8.02
CA THR A 218 17.29 8.50 8.98
C THR A 218 15.95 8.94 8.40
N THR A 219 15.67 8.58 7.14
CA THR A 219 14.47 8.93 6.40
C THR A 219 14.01 7.75 5.55
N ILE A 220 12.70 7.65 5.33
CA ILE A 220 12.11 6.71 4.37
C ILE A 220 12.19 7.24 2.92
N ASN A 221 12.41 8.55 2.76
CA ASN A 221 12.62 9.19 1.47
C ASN A 221 14.08 9.02 1.01
N LEU A 222 14.45 7.77 0.70
CA LEU A 222 15.80 7.41 0.25
C LEU A 222 16.06 7.90 -1.18
N PRO A 223 17.32 8.14 -1.58
CA PRO A 223 17.63 8.56 -2.94
C PRO A 223 17.00 7.63 -3.98
N ALA A 224 16.30 8.21 -4.95
CA ALA A 224 15.77 7.50 -6.10
C ALA A 224 16.91 6.96 -6.96
N ARG A 225 16.63 6.04 -7.89
CA ARG A 225 17.65 5.52 -8.82
C ARG A 225 17.81 6.37 -10.07
N SER A 226 16.82 7.19 -10.38
CA SER A 226 16.79 8.08 -11.53
C SER A 226 15.73 9.16 -11.31
N ASP A 227 15.78 10.18 -12.15
CA ASP A 227 14.72 11.18 -12.37
C ASP A 227 13.52 10.49 -13.04
N TYR A 228 12.45 10.25 -12.30
CA TYR A 228 11.27 9.52 -12.73
C TYR A 228 10.11 10.43 -13.14
N ASP A 229 10.09 11.69 -12.72
CA ASP A 229 9.07 12.68 -13.07
C ASP A 229 9.49 13.63 -14.21
N GLY A 230 10.78 13.65 -14.55
CA GLY A 230 11.36 14.39 -15.66
C GLY A 230 11.69 15.84 -15.36
N ASP A 231 11.81 16.22 -14.09
CA ASP A 231 12.08 17.61 -13.69
C ASP A 231 13.57 18.02 -13.84
N GLY A 232 14.45 17.06 -14.14
CA GLY A 232 15.88 17.24 -14.35
C GLY A 232 16.74 17.05 -13.10
N ALA A 233 16.14 16.68 -11.96
CA ALA A 233 16.83 16.34 -10.73
C ALA A 233 16.62 14.86 -10.37
N GLN A 234 17.61 14.26 -9.69
CA GLN A 234 17.45 12.96 -9.04
C GLN A 234 17.32 13.22 -7.55
N GLU A 235 16.12 13.01 -7.00
CA GLU A 235 15.75 13.39 -5.64
C GLU A 235 15.55 12.16 -4.73
N GLY A 236 14.86 12.36 -3.60
CA GLY A 236 14.35 11.26 -2.81
C GLY A 236 13.20 10.55 -3.53
N PHE A 237 13.07 9.23 -3.35
CA PHE A 237 12.07 8.43 -4.04
C PHE A 237 10.62 8.91 -3.83
N GLN A 238 10.28 9.41 -2.64
CA GLN A 238 8.94 9.95 -2.38
C GLN A 238 8.75 11.32 -3.06
N ASP A 239 9.83 12.08 -3.25
CA ASP A 239 9.79 13.34 -3.99
C ASP A 239 9.51 13.07 -5.48
N GLU A 240 10.23 12.11 -6.08
CA GLU A 240 9.99 11.65 -7.46
C GLU A 240 8.53 11.18 -7.68
N VAL A 241 7.96 10.42 -6.74
CA VAL A 241 6.57 9.98 -6.82
C VAL A 241 5.60 11.16 -6.67
N THR A 242 5.93 12.14 -5.82
CA THR A 242 5.14 13.37 -5.67
C THR A 242 5.18 14.22 -6.94
N GLY A 243 6.34 14.29 -7.58
CA GLY A 243 6.53 14.89 -8.90
C GLY A 243 5.69 14.21 -9.98
N LEU A 244 5.74 12.88 -10.06
CA LEU A 244 4.91 12.09 -10.98
C LEU A 244 3.40 12.30 -10.76
N LEU A 245 2.95 12.36 -9.50
CA LEU A 245 1.57 12.70 -9.17
C LEU A 245 1.20 14.10 -9.68
N SER A 246 2.11 15.06 -9.53
CA SER A 246 1.92 16.45 -9.98
C SER A 246 1.83 16.54 -11.50
N VAL A 247 2.75 15.90 -12.22
CA VAL A 247 2.76 15.84 -13.69
C VAL A 247 1.50 15.14 -14.23
N LEU A 248 1.06 14.06 -13.57
CA LEU A 248 -0.20 13.39 -13.92
C LEU A 248 -1.43 14.27 -13.65
N MET A 249 -1.44 15.00 -12.54
CA MET A 249 -2.52 15.94 -12.19
C MET A 249 -2.62 17.07 -13.22
N GLU A 250 -1.51 17.63 -13.68
CA GLU A 250 -1.48 18.65 -14.74
C GLU A 250 -2.00 18.12 -16.08
N ALA A 251 -1.64 16.88 -16.45
CA ALA A 251 -2.16 16.23 -17.64
C ALA A 251 -3.68 15.99 -17.56
N ILE A 252 -4.18 15.56 -16.40
CA ILE A 252 -5.62 15.40 -16.16
C ILE A 252 -6.31 16.77 -16.27
N GLY A 253 -5.77 17.81 -15.63
CA GLY A 253 -6.30 19.17 -15.70
C GLY A 253 -6.43 19.65 -17.14
N THR A 254 -5.40 19.43 -17.96
CA THR A 254 -5.40 19.75 -19.40
C THR A 254 -6.50 18.99 -20.15
N ALA A 255 -6.66 17.68 -19.89
CA ALA A 255 -7.71 16.86 -20.51
C ALA A 255 -9.14 17.25 -20.05
N THR A 256 -9.26 17.96 -18.93
CA THR A 256 -10.52 18.47 -18.37
C THR A 256 -10.71 19.99 -18.54
N ASP A 257 -10.08 20.61 -19.54
CA ASP A 257 -10.16 22.06 -19.82
C ASP A 257 -9.79 22.94 -18.61
N GLY A 258 -8.66 22.62 -17.97
CA GLY A 258 -8.17 23.30 -16.77
C GLY A 258 -8.89 22.89 -15.47
N GLY A 259 -9.67 21.82 -15.54
CA GLY A 259 -10.46 21.26 -14.45
C GLY A 259 -9.71 20.47 -13.38
N SER A 260 -10.48 19.76 -12.56
CA SER A 260 -9.99 18.95 -11.44
C SER A 260 -10.88 17.74 -11.16
N PHE A 261 -10.48 16.90 -10.21
CA PHE A 261 -11.29 15.77 -9.75
C PHE A 261 -11.21 15.59 -8.24
N ALA A 262 -12.22 14.94 -7.68
CA ALA A 262 -12.28 14.56 -6.27
C ALA A 262 -13.00 13.21 -6.08
N SER A 263 -12.70 12.53 -4.97
CA SER A 263 -13.45 11.36 -4.53
C SER A 263 -14.62 11.78 -3.64
N GLU A 264 -15.84 11.74 -4.17
CA GLU A 264 -17.06 12.14 -3.46
C GLU A 264 -18.15 11.08 -3.59
N GLY A 265 -18.81 10.74 -2.48
CA GLY A 265 -19.88 9.73 -2.49
C GLY A 265 -19.43 8.32 -2.91
N GLY A 266 -18.12 8.05 -2.89
CA GLY A 266 -17.53 6.78 -3.35
C GLY A 266 -17.27 6.71 -4.86
N ARG A 267 -17.40 7.82 -5.58
CA ARG A 267 -17.17 7.97 -7.03
C ARG A 267 -16.11 9.04 -7.29
N ILE A 268 -15.48 9.00 -8.46
CA ILE A 268 -14.65 10.11 -8.92
C ILE A 268 -15.56 11.11 -9.62
N GLN A 269 -15.60 12.34 -9.11
CA GLN A 269 -16.28 13.45 -9.75
C GLN A 269 -15.25 14.36 -10.43
N PHE A 270 -15.58 14.84 -11.62
CA PHE A 270 -14.73 15.73 -12.41
C PHE A 270 -15.44 17.07 -12.60
N THR A 271 -14.68 18.15 -12.56
CA THR A 271 -15.15 19.50 -12.85
C THR A 271 -14.25 20.17 -13.88
N ASP A 272 -14.79 21.08 -14.68
CA ASP A 272 -14.01 21.98 -15.53
C ASP A 272 -13.33 23.12 -14.72
N ALA A 273 -12.62 24.03 -15.39
CA ALA A 273 -11.98 25.19 -14.76
C ALA A 273 -12.96 26.16 -14.08
N ALA A 274 -14.25 26.15 -14.44
CA ALA A 274 -15.28 26.95 -13.80
C ALA A 274 -15.92 26.23 -12.59
N GLY A 275 -15.50 24.99 -12.30
CA GLY A 275 -16.07 24.16 -11.25
C GLY A 275 -17.38 23.48 -11.65
N ALA A 276 -17.76 23.50 -12.92
CA ALA A 276 -18.97 22.82 -13.39
C ALA A 276 -18.71 21.32 -13.59
N PRO A 277 -19.62 20.42 -13.18
CA PRO A 277 -19.43 18.98 -13.36
C PRO A 277 -19.30 18.57 -14.84
N ILE A 278 -18.35 17.70 -15.14
CA ILE A 278 -18.17 17.12 -16.47
C ILE A 278 -18.99 15.83 -16.55
N ALA A 279 -20.00 15.81 -17.41
CA ALA A 279 -20.94 14.68 -17.51
C ALA A 279 -20.32 13.43 -18.15
N GLU A 280 -19.53 13.62 -19.20
CA GLU A 280 -18.90 12.55 -19.97
C GLU A 280 -17.38 12.74 -19.93
N VAL A 281 -16.68 11.81 -19.28
CA VAL A 281 -15.23 11.86 -19.12
C VAL A 281 -14.63 10.69 -19.90
N PRO A 282 -13.57 10.87 -20.72
CA PRO A 282 -12.92 9.75 -21.39
C PRO A 282 -12.38 8.70 -20.41
N ASN A 283 -12.25 7.45 -20.85
CA ASN A 283 -11.79 6.36 -19.98
C ASN A 283 -10.34 6.60 -19.51
N GLU A 284 -9.51 7.18 -20.36
CA GLU A 284 -8.12 7.49 -20.09
C GLU A 284 -7.97 8.53 -18.97
N VAL A 285 -8.89 9.52 -18.93
CA VAL A 285 -8.97 10.52 -17.85
C VAL A 285 -9.41 9.88 -16.54
N TYR A 286 -10.41 8.98 -16.59
CA TYR A 286 -10.85 8.23 -15.41
C TYR A 286 -9.75 7.30 -14.87
N GLN A 287 -9.06 6.57 -15.74
CA GLN A 287 -7.92 5.73 -15.39
C GLN A 287 -6.81 6.53 -14.71
N ALA A 288 -6.45 7.68 -15.27
CA ALA A 288 -5.43 8.56 -14.72
C ALA A 288 -5.81 9.06 -13.31
N ALA A 289 -7.04 9.58 -13.15
CA ALA A 289 -7.52 10.05 -11.86
C ALA A 289 -7.62 8.91 -10.83
N PHE A 290 -8.08 7.72 -11.24
CA PHE A 290 -8.14 6.56 -10.36
C PHE A 290 -6.76 6.18 -9.84
N ASN A 291 -5.75 6.07 -10.72
CA ASN A 291 -4.40 5.70 -10.33
C ASN A 291 -3.72 6.78 -9.48
N HIS A 292 -3.97 8.06 -9.79
CA HIS A 292 -3.53 9.18 -8.95
C HIS A 292 -4.13 9.07 -7.53
N LEU A 293 -5.44 8.85 -7.41
CA LEU A 293 -6.11 8.67 -6.12
C LEU A 293 -5.60 7.42 -5.39
N LEU A 294 -5.38 6.32 -6.10
CA LEU A 294 -4.86 5.08 -5.49
C LEU A 294 -3.51 5.33 -4.83
N VAL A 295 -2.56 5.91 -5.56
CA VAL A 295 -1.19 6.14 -5.04
C VAL A 295 -1.17 7.23 -3.97
N SER A 296 -1.94 8.30 -4.13
CA SER A 296 -2.00 9.36 -3.11
C SER A 296 -2.69 8.91 -1.83
N GLN A 297 -3.72 8.05 -1.91
CA GLN A 297 -4.44 7.52 -0.74
C GLN A 297 -3.75 6.31 -0.10
N ASP A 298 -2.96 5.54 -0.87
CA ASP A 298 -2.02 4.56 -0.31
C ASP A 298 -1.13 5.22 0.76
N GLY A 299 -0.71 6.46 0.51
CA GLY A 299 -0.06 7.33 1.49
C GLY A 299 1.41 7.00 1.76
N SER A 300 1.94 5.91 1.20
CA SER A 300 3.37 5.59 1.29
C SER A 300 4.22 6.37 0.29
N LEU A 301 3.58 7.04 -0.68
CA LEU A 301 4.24 7.64 -1.85
C LEU A 301 5.15 6.61 -2.56
N GLY A 302 4.62 5.40 -2.72
CA GLY A 302 5.26 4.31 -3.45
C GLY A 302 6.21 3.42 -2.64
N VAL A 303 6.50 3.73 -1.38
CA VAL A 303 7.39 2.89 -0.54
C VAL A 303 6.85 1.46 -0.40
N HIS A 304 5.53 1.25 -0.42
CA HIS A 304 4.95 -0.09 -0.40
C HIS A 304 5.36 -0.94 -1.62
N ASN A 305 5.48 -0.35 -2.80
CA ASN A 305 5.97 -1.03 -3.99
C ASN A 305 6.60 -0.07 -5.03
N PRO A 306 7.90 0.25 -4.89
CA PRO A 306 8.53 1.32 -5.67
C PRO A 306 8.42 1.19 -7.20
N ILE A 307 8.75 0.03 -7.76
CA ILE A 307 8.72 -0.21 -9.21
C ILE A 307 7.28 -0.09 -9.72
N TYR A 308 6.35 -0.77 -9.05
CA TYR A 308 4.95 -0.78 -9.44
C TYR A 308 4.34 0.63 -9.44
N THR A 309 4.61 1.42 -8.40
CA THR A 309 4.05 2.77 -8.28
C THR A 309 4.53 3.69 -9.39
N VAL A 310 5.83 3.72 -9.68
CA VAL A 310 6.38 4.55 -10.76
C VAL A 310 5.79 4.13 -12.11
N GLN A 311 5.78 2.83 -12.39
CA GLN A 311 5.19 2.29 -13.61
C GLN A 311 3.70 2.63 -13.74
N LEU A 312 2.92 2.52 -12.66
CA LEU A 312 1.49 2.82 -12.67
C LEU A 312 1.22 4.28 -13.06
N LEU A 313 1.97 5.22 -12.47
CA LEU A 313 1.81 6.65 -12.77
C LEU A 313 2.31 7.01 -14.16
N GLN A 314 3.48 6.50 -14.57
CA GLN A 314 4.05 6.73 -15.89
C GLN A 314 3.14 6.16 -17.00
N GLN A 315 2.60 4.95 -16.81
CA GLN A 315 1.64 4.37 -17.75
C GLN A 315 0.30 5.11 -17.75
N ALA A 316 -0.19 5.57 -16.60
CA ALA A 316 -1.38 6.40 -16.54
C ALA A 316 -1.21 7.71 -17.35
N TYR A 317 -0.05 8.37 -17.22
CA TYR A 317 0.30 9.54 -18.02
C TYR A 317 0.35 9.20 -19.52
N ARG A 318 1.00 8.10 -19.88
CA ARG A 318 1.15 7.68 -21.27
C ARG A 318 -0.19 7.33 -21.92
N VAL A 319 -1.07 6.63 -21.22
CA VAL A 319 -2.42 6.32 -21.71
C VAL A 319 -3.22 7.61 -21.91
N LEU A 320 -3.13 8.55 -20.97
CA LEU A 320 -3.84 9.83 -21.05
C LEU A 320 -3.35 10.74 -22.18
N THR A 321 -2.04 10.86 -22.36
CA THR A 321 -1.44 11.86 -23.26
C THR A 321 -0.96 11.30 -24.60
N GLY A 322 -0.84 9.99 -24.71
CA GLY A 322 -0.21 9.31 -25.84
C GLY A 322 1.32 9.39 -25.87
N ASN A 323 1.97 9.99 -24.86
CA ASN A 323 3.41 10.20 -24.81
C ASN A 323 3.99 9.75 -23.47
N ASP A 324 5.27 9.39 -23.45
CA ASP A 324 5.99 9.17 -22.19
C ASP A 324 6.09 10.46 -21.38
N VAL A 325 6.25 10.33 -20.06
CA VAL A 325 6.47 11.49 -19.18
C VAL A 325 7.69 12.27 -19.71
N PRO A 326 7.57 13.57 -20.03
CA PRO A 326 8.64 14.31 -20.70
C PRO A 326 9.94 14.29 -19.90
N ASN A 327 11.05 13.91 -20.55
CA ASN A 327 12.41 13.82 -19.97
C ASN A 327 12.60 12.79 -18.84
N ALA A 328 11.54 12.15 -18.37
CA ALA A 328 11.61 11.16 -17.31
C ALA A 328 12.35 9.89 -17.74
N THR A 329 12.98 9.25 -16.76
CA THR A 329 13.45 7.88 -16.89
C THR A 329 12.27 6.93 -16.78
N MET A 330 11.90 6.31 -17.89
CA MET A 330 10.85 5.30 -17.92
C MET A 330 11.38 3.97 -17.38
N ILE A 331 10.62 3.32 -16.48
CA ILE A 331 10.95 1.99 -15.94
C ILE A 331 9.77 1.03 -16.02
#